data_AF-A0A351QB31-F1
#
_entry.id   AF-A0A351QB31-F1
#
_cell.length_a   1.000
_cell.length_b   1.000
_cell.length_c   1.000
_cell.angle_alpha   90.00
_cell.angle_beta   90.00
_cell.angle_gamma   90.00
#
_symmetry.space_group_name_H-M   'P 1'
#
loop_
_entity.id
_entity.type
_entity.pdbx_description
1 polymer ?
#
loop_
_entity_poly.entity_id
_entity_poly.type
_entity_poly.pdbx_seq_one_letter_code
_entity_poly.pdbx_strand_id
1 'polypeptide(L)'
;MKITIFSILSALIFVFGALAFSVPFLPAVGGKPSKADKKNYLLRAKNFDGEKFHNLNLENESIMVKTKDIDPKRLSNKPEKPQSSLPVKFPGFIENPKNEDFTLTWFGHSTLLIQMHGMNILFDPVFSKRTSPVSWIGPKRFSSPTVKISELPKIDILILTHDHYDHLDYESIKKLSSKTTRFIVPLGVEAHLKKWKIPEEKITNMAWWEEININGLAITTTPAQHFSGRWITGGNATLWNSYVLKDEFRQIFESGDSGFGKHFEEIHGRFGDMDLALMECGQYNVRWPTIHSFPEESAQEAAILGAKIAMPIHWGAFVLSTNAWDDSILRFKKTAKELNLNMITPYLCETADLAKPEDYKAEWWKWL
;
A
#
# COMPACT_ATOMS: atom_id res chain seq x y z
N MET A 1 15.95 42.57 -26.92
CA MET A 1 14.78 41.91 -26.29
C MET A 1 14.51 40.50 -26.85
N LYS A 2 14.38 40.28 -28.17
CA LYS A 2 14.13 38.93 -28.75
C LYS A 2 15.25 37.89 -28.53
N ILE A 3 16.52 38.31 -28.61
CA ILE A 3 17.69 37.43 -28.40
C ILE A 3 17.76 36.93 -26.93
N THR A 4 17.38 37.79 -25.98
CA THR A 4 17.33 37.46 -24.55
C THR A 4 16.25 36.42 -24.25
N ILE A 5 15.07 36.54 -24.87
CA ILE A 5 13.97 35.58 -24.72
C ILE A 5 14.36 34.21 -25.30
N PHE A 6 14.97 34.17 -26.48
CA PHE A 6 15.42 32.91 -27.09
C PHE A 6 16.52 32.21 -26.27
N SER A 7 17.43 32.98 -25.70
CA SER A 7 18.51 32.46 -24.84
C SER A 7 17.96 31.92 -23.51
N ILE A 8 16.98 32.60 -22.92
CA ILE A 8 16.27 32.12 -21.72
C ILE A 8 15.48 30.85 -22.04
N LEU A 9 14.76 30.80 -23.17
CA LEU A 9 13.98 29.62 -23.55
C LEU A 9 14.88 28.41 -23.83
N SER A 10 16.01 28.62 -24.51
CA SER A 10 17.01 27.56 -24.78
C SER A 10 17.66 27.08 -23.48
N ALA A 11 18.00 27.99 -22.56
CA ALA A 11 18.53 27.62 -21.25
C ALA A 11 17.51 26.85 -20.42
N LEU A 12 16.23 27.23 -20.46
CA LEU A 12 15.15 26.49 -19.80
C LEU A 12 14.99 25.09 -20.41
N ILE A 13 14.94 24.96 -21.73
CA ILE A 13 14.87 23.66 -22.42
C ILE A 13 16.06 22.79 -22.04
N PHE A 14 17.27 23.35 -22.00
CA PHE A 14 18.46 22.62 -21.59
C PHE A 14 18.39 22.17 -20.13
N VAL A 15 17.94 23.04 -19.21
CA VAL A 15 17.76 22.71 -17.79
C VAL A 15 16.69 21.64 -17.61
N PHE A 16 15.53 21.77 -18.26
CA PHE A 16 14.46 20.76 -18.22
C PHE A 16 14.91 19.43 -18.86
N GLY A 17 15.65 19.48 -19.97
CA GLY A 17 16.23 18.30 -20.62
C GLY A 17 17.25 17.60 -19.74
N ALA A 18 18.17 18.34 -19.11
CA ALA A 18 19.14 17.79 -18.17
C ALA A 18 18.48 17.20 -16.93
N LEU A 19 17.46 17.87 -16.37
CA LEU A 19 16.64 17.35 -15.28
C LEU A 19 15.96 16.04 -15.66
N ALA A 20 15.24 16.00 -16.79
CA ALA A 20 14.57 14.81 -17.29
C ALA A 20 15.55 13.65 -17.56
N PHE A 21 16.74 13.96 -18.08
CA PHE A 21 17.80 12.96 -18.30
C PHE A 21 18.39 12.40 -17.00
N SER A 22 18.43 13.21 -15.93
CA SER A 22 19.00 12.81 -14.63
C SER A 22 18.06 11.96 -13.77
N VAL A 23 16.72 12.14 -13.92
CA VAL A 23 15.72 11.48 -13.08
C VAL A 23 15.82 9.94 -13.06
N PRO A 24 16.03 9.23 -14.20
CA PRO A 24 16.21 7.78 -14.21
C PRO A 24 17.39 7.27 -13.36
N PHE A 25 18.35 8.14 -13.05
CA PHE A 25 19.54 7.81 -12.27
C PHE A 25 19.42 8.16 -10.78
N LEU A 26 18.30 8.77 -10.37
CA LEU A 26 18.05 9.07 -8.97
C LEU A 26 17.93 7.78 -8.17
N PRO A 27 18.52 7.72 -6.96
CA PRO A 27 18.42 6.54 -6.11
C PRO A 27 16.98 6.05 -5.92
N ALA A 28 16.03 6.98 -5.71
CA ALA A 28 14.63 6.67 -5.44
C ALA A 28 13.90 5.92 -6.57
N VAL A 29 14.39 5.97 -7.82
CA VAL A 29 13.83 5.18 -8.94
C VAL A 29 14.07 3.69 -8.74
N GLY A 30 15.19 3.31 -8.11
CA GLY A 30 15.51 1.92 -7.80
C GLY A 30 16.24 1.17 -8.92
N GLY A 31 16.34 -0.15 -8.75
CA GLY A 31 16.96 -1.08 -9.69
C GLY A 31 15.99 -1.69 -10.70
N LYS A 32 16.49 -2.61 -11.53
CA LYS A 32 15.69 -3.41 -12.47
C LYS A 32 16.06 -4.89 -12.33
N PRO A 33 15.11 -5.82 -12.50
CA PRO A 33 15.41 -7.25 -12.52
C PRO A 33 16.46 -7.59 -13.59
N SER A 34 17.41 -8.44 -13.24
CA SER A 34 18.40 -8.99 -14.17
C SER A 34 17.78 -10.06 -15.08
N LYS A 35 18.53 -10.49 -16.12
CA LYS A 35 18.10 -11.61 -16.96
C LYS A 35 17.95 -12.92 -16.16
N ALA A 36 18.80 -13.11 -15.15
CA ALA A 36 18.73 -14.28 -14.27
C ALA A 36 17.47 -14.23 -13.41
N ASP A 37 17.15 -13.06 -12.87
CA ASP A 37 15.92 -12.85 -12.08
C ASP A 37 14.68 -13.13 -12.94
N LYS A 38 14.59 -12.54 -14.14
CA LYS A 38 13.47 -12.79 -15.06
C LYS A 38 13.30 -14.28 -15.42
N LYS A 39 14.41 -15.01 -15.61
CA LYS A 39 14.37 -16.46 -15.83
C LYS A 39 13.83 -17.20 -14.60
N ASN A 40 14.17 -16.75 -13.39
CA ASN A 40 13.59 -17.29 -12.15
C ASN A 40 12.08 -17.00 -12.07
N TYR A 41 11.65 -15.78 -12.44
CA TYR A 41 10.24 -15.40 -12.37
C TYR A 41 9.36 -16.23 -13.31
N LEU A 42 9.84 -16.51 -14.54
CA LEU A 42 9.16 -17.40 -15.49
C LEU A 42 8.86 -18.80 -14.93
N LEU A 43 9.65 -19.27 -13.95
CA LEU A 43 9.46 -20.58 -13.33
C LEU A 43 8.45 -20.54 -12.16
N ARG A 44 8.25 -19.37 -11.55
CA ARG A 44 7.50 -19.21 -10.29
C ARG A 44 6.15 -18.51 -10.48
N ALA A 45 6.02 -17.64 -11.47
CA ALA A 45 4.87 -16.79 -11.67
C ALA A 45 4.19 -17.07 -13.02
N LYS A 46 2.96 -17.61 -12.97
CA LYS A 46 2.15 -17.87 -14.16
C LYS A 46 1.74 -16.60 -14.90
N ASN A 47 1.70 -15.47 -14.20
CA ASN A 47 1.30 -14.17 -14.72
C ASN A 47 2.48 -13.33 -15.23
N PHE A 48 3.65 -13.94 -15.45
CA PHE A 48 4.84 -13.28 -16.01
C PHE A 48 5.14 -13.80 -17.42
N ASP A 49 5.25 -12.90 -18.40
CA ASP A 49 5.47 -13.27 -19.82
C ASP A 49 6.96 -13.33 -20.24
N GLY A 50 7.88 -13.12 -19.29
CA GLY A 50 9.31 -13.01 -19.53
C GLY A 50 9.85 -11.58 -19.45
N GLU A 51 8.97 -10.59 -19.61
CA GLU A 51 9.30 -9.16 -19.50
C GLU A 51 8.42 -8.41 -18.51
N LYS A 52 7.13 -8.73 -18.45
CA LYS A 52 6.14 -8.06 -17.62
C LYS A 52 5.21 -9.01 -16.88
N PHE A 53 4.74 -8.56 -15.73
CA PHE A 53 3.64 -9.14 -14.99
C PHE A 53 2.29 -8.62 -15.50
N HIS A 54 1.26 -9.45 -15.35
CA HIS A 54 -0.10 -9.17 -15.81
C HIS A 54 -1.13 -9.49 -14.73
N ASN A 55 -2.26 -8.79 -14.77
CA ASN A 55 -3.44 -9.20 -14.02
C ASN A 55 -4.04 -10.46 -14.67
N LEU A 56 -4.59 -11.35 -13.84
CA LEU A 56 -5.27 -12.55 -14.30
C LEU A 56 -6.78 -12.28 -14.34
N ASN A 57 -7.45 -12.70 -15.41
CA ASN A 57 -8.92 -12.73 -15.53
C ASN A 57 -9.67 -11.38 -15.66
N LEU A 58 -9.05 -10.36 -16.27
CA LEU A 58 -9.66 -9.04 -16.55
C LEU A 58 -11.03 -9.09 -17.26
N GLU A 59 -11.28 -10.13 -18.07
CA GLU A 59 -12.53 -10.27 -18.85
C GLU A 59 -13.75 -10.67 -18.00
N ASN A 60 -13.54 -11.15 -16.77
CA ASN A 60 -14.59 -11.59 -15.85
C ASN A 60 -14.87 -10.59 -14.72
N GLU A 61 -14.26 -9.41 -14.78
CA GLU A 61 -14.32 -8.42 -13.72
C GLU A 61 -15.46 -7.43 -13.97
N SER A 62 -16.42 -7.44 -13.06
CA SER A 62 -17.52 -6.48 -13.04
C SER A 62 -17.15 -5.34 -12.11
N ILE A 63 -17.05 -4.12 -12.66
CA ILE A 63 -17.10 -2.90 -11.85
C ILE A 63 -18.53 -2.83 -11.28
N MET A 64 -18.69 -2.89 -9.96
CA MET A 64 -20.01 -2.85 -9.32
C MET A 64 -20.59 -1.44 -9.38
N VAL A 65 -19.73 -0.42 -9.42
CA VAL A 65 -20.12 0.98 -9.48
C VAL A 65 -20.38 1.41 -10.93
N LYS A 66 -21.55 2.01 -11.20
CA LYS A 66 -21.86 2.59 -12.52
C LYS A 66 -20.98 3.81 -12.77
N THR A 67 -20.07 3.71 -13.72
CA THR A 67 -19.06 4.76 -14.02
C THR A 67 -19.45 5.72 -15.15
N LYS A 68 -20.47 5.40 -15.94
CA LYS A 68 -20.76 6.04 -17.24
C LYS A 68 -21.03 7.56 -17.18
N ASP A 69 -21.58 8.05 -16.07
CA ASP A 69 -22.00 9.46 -15.93
C ASP A 69 -21.14 10.25 -14.92
N ILE A 70 -20.00 9.69 -14.49
CA ILE A 70 -19.11 10.31 -13.51
C ILE A 70 -17.99 11.07 -14.24
N ASP A 71 -17.78 12.35 -13.90
CA ASP A 71 -16.64 13.11 -14.43
C ASP A 71 -15.32 12.61 -13.80
N PRO A 72 -14.41 11.98 -14.57
CA PRO A 72 -13.14 11.49 -14.04
C PRO A 72 -12.20 12.60 -13.55
N LYS A 73 -12.39 13.85 -14.02
CA LYS A 73 -11.58 15.00 -13.58
C LYS A 73 -12.05 15.54 -12.23
N ARG A 74 -13.27 15.20 -11.80
CA ARG A 74 -13.88 15.79 -10.62
C ARG A 74 -14.94 14.84 -10.04
N LEU A 75 -14.47 13.84 -9.29
CA LEU A 75 -15.35 12.88 -8.62
C LEU A 75 -16.17 13.53 -7.50
N SER A 76 -15.68 14.63 -6.93
CA SER A 76 -16.40 15.38 -5.89
C SER A 76 -16.26 16.89 -6.05
N ASN A 77 -17.25 17.62 -5.53
CA ASN A 77 -17.18 19.07 -5.38
C ASN A 77 -16.52 19.51 -4.07
N LYS A 78 -16.31 18.58 -3.13
CA LYS A 78 -15.59 18.82 -1.88
C LYS A 78 -14.06 18.79 -2.12
N PRO A 79 -13.26 19.39 -1.21
CA PRO A 79 -11.81 19.39 -1.32
C PRO A 79 -11.16 17.99 -1.26
N GLU A 80 -10.11 17.78 -2.04
CA GLU A 80 -9.26 16.57 -2.01
C GLU A 80 -8.36 16.51 -0.77
N LYS A 81 -8.32 17.56 0.05
CA LYS A 81 -7.54 17.64 1.31
C LYS A 81 -8.41 18.20 2.42
N PRO A 82 -8.19 17.78 3.67
CA PRO A 82 -8.88 18.38 4.82
C PRO A 82 -8.53 19.86 4.93
N GLN A 83 -9.47 20.66 5.45
CA GLN A 83 -9.23 22.08 5.69
C GLN A 83 -8.44 22.31 6.98
N SER A 84 -8.54 21.37 7.92
CA SER A 84 -7.80 21.34 9.18
C SER A 84 -6.82 20.15 9.26
N SER A 85 -5.96 20.14 10.28
CA SER A 85 -5.04 19.03 10.49
C SER A 85 -5.80 17.81 11.00
N LEU A 86 -5.47 16.62 10.48
CA LEU A 86 -6.07 15.39 10.98
C LEU A 86 -5.71 15.16 12.46
N PRO A 87 -6.65 14.62 13.27
CA PRO A 87 -6.38 14.27 14.65
C PRO A 87 -5.40 13.09 14.69
N VAL A 88 -4.37 13.24 15.51
CA VAL A 88 -3.30 12.27 15.69
C VAL A 88 -3.14 11.91 17.15
N LYS A 89 -2.78 10.66 17.44
CA LYS A 89 -2.43 10.14 18.76
C LYS A 89 -0.94 9.83 18.84
N PHE A 90 -0.46 9.45 20.01
CA PHE A 90 0.88 8.91 20.18
C PHE A 90 0.81 7.38 20.19
N PRO A 91 1.67 6.67 19.44
CA PRO A 91 1.66 5.22 19.45
C PRO A 91 2.04 4.66 20.82
N GLY A 92 1.32 3.62 21.23
CA GLY A 92 1.59 2.85 22.45
C GLY A 92 2.15 1.48 22.09
N PHE A 93 3.30 1.43 21.42
CA PHE A 93 3.92 0.17 21.02
C PHE A 93 4.24 -0.72 22.23
N ILE A 94 3.93 -2.01 22.11
CA ILE A 94 4.39 -3.01 23.06
C ILE A 94 5.87 -3.25 22.80
N GLU A 95 6.73 -3.04 23.80
CA GLU A 95 8.19 -3.11 23.61
C GLU A 95 8.65 -4.52 23.20
N ASN A 96 8.06 -5.54 23.83
CA ASN A 96 8.33 -6.96 23.57
C ASN A 96 6.99 -7.67 23.37
N PRO A 97 6.40 -7.62 22.16
CA PRO A 97 5.12 -8.28 21.91
C PRO A 97 5.25 -9.78 22.16
N LYS A 98 4.16 -10.40 22.59
CA LYS A 98 4.00 -11.84 22.80
C LYS A 98 3.06 -12.44 21.74
N ASN A 99 2.89 -13.75 21.77
CA ASN A 99 2.05 -14.44 20.79
C ASN A 99 0.56 -14.07 20.95
N GLU A 100 0.12 -13.72 22.15
CA GLU A 100 -1.27 -13.30 22.40
C GLU A 100 -1.54 -11.83 22.05
N ASP A 101 -0.51 -10.98 21.96
CA ASP A 101 -0.69 -9.55 21.69
C ASP A 101 -1.18 -9.36 20.26
N PHE A 102 -2.28 -8.62 20.07
CA PHE A 102 -2.82 -8.26 18.75
C PHE A 102 -3.13 -6.78 18.67
N THR A 103 -2.15 -6.01 18.19
CA THR A 103 -2.34 -4.56 18.05
C THR A 103 -2.02 -4.07 16.66
N LEU A 104 -2.65 -2.96 16.29
CA LEU A 104 -2.42 -2.28 15.02
C LEU A 104 -2.21 -0.80 15.27
N THR A 105 -1.15 -0.23 14.69
CA THR A 105 -0.92 1.22 14.66
C THR A 105 -0.91 1.70 13.22
N TRP A 106 -1.77 2.66 12.89
CA TRP A 106 -1.90 3.19 11.53
C TRP A 106 -1.27 4.58 11.37
N PHE A 107 -0.35 4.74 10.43
CA PHE A 107 0.37 6.00 10.20
C PHE A 107 -0.19 6.79 9.01
N GLY A 108 -1.38 6.41 8.53
CA GLY A 108 -2.02 6.97 7.34
C GLY A 108 -1.56 6.30 6.05
N HIS A 109 -2.39 6.37 5.03
CA HIS A 109 -2.23 5.60 3.79
C HIS A 109 -2.24 4.10 4.08
N SER A 110 -1.33 3.32 3.50
CA SER A 110 -1.13 1.89 3.79
C SER A 110 0.04 1.61 4.74
N THR A 111 0.58 2.63 5.41
CA THR A 111 1.65 2.43 6.40
C THR A 111 1.07 2.00 7.75
N LEU A 112 1.31 0.74 8.12
CA LEU A 112 0.73 0.08 9.31
C LEU A 112 1.79 -0.72 10.05
N LEU A 113 1.83 -0.65 11.37
CA LEU A 113 2.58 -1.58 12.22
C LEU A 113 1.59 -2.49 12.93
N ILE A 114 1.72 -3.80 12.73
CA ILE A 114 0.98 -4.83 13.45
C ILE A 114 1.93 -5.51 14.42
N GLN A 115 1.50 -5.64 15.67
CA GLN A 115 2.17 -6.46 16.66
C GLN A 115 1.36 -7.74 16.85
N MET A 116 1.90 -8.85 16.35
CA MET A 116 1.29 -10.18 16.37
C MET A 116 2.37 -11.25 16.39
N HIS A 117 2.06 -12.44 16.92
CA HIS A 117 2.97 -13.58 16.98
C HIS A 117 4.34 -13.25 17.63
N GLY A 118 4.33 -12.36 18.63
CA GLY A 118 5.55 -11.84 19.24
C GLY A 118 6.47 -11.05 18.31
N MET A 119 5.95 -10.54 17.19
CA MET A 119 6.70 -9.83 16.16
C MET A 119 6.14 -8.44 15.88
N ASN A 120 7.04 -7.55 15.47
CA ASN A 120 6.70 -6.25 14.89
C ASN A 120 6.71 -6.35 13.35
N ILE A 121 5.53 -6.24 12.73
CA ILE A 121 5.33 -6.41 11.29
C ILE A 121 4.90 -5.06 10.68
N LEU A 122 5.74 -4.49 9.82
CA LEU A 122 5.53 -3.17 9.21
C LEU A 122 5.19 -3.29 7.74
N PHE A 123 4.04 -2.74 7.33
CA PHE A 123 3.58 -2.71 5.93
C PHE A 123 3.86 -1.35 5.30
N ASP A 124 4.30 -1.36 4.04
CA ASP A 124 4.39 -0.22 3.11
C ASP A 124 4.80 1.11 3.78
N PRO A 125 6.00 1.18 4.39
CA PRO A 125 6.37 2.31 5.22
C PRO A 125 6.76 3.54 4.40
N VAL A 126 5.88 4.55 4.42
CA VAL A 126 6.11 5.83 3.73
C VAL A 126 6.04 6.97 4.73
N PHE A 127 7.17 7.31 5.35
CA PHE A 127 7.29 8.45 6.27
C PHE A 127 7.76 9.74 5.58
N SER A 128 8.05 9.68 4.29
CA SER A 128 8.44 10.85 3.50
C SER A 128 7.32 11.85 3.32
N LYS A 129 7.71 13.12 3.17
CA LYS A 129 6.79 14.25 2.94
C LYS A 129 6.11 14.18 1.57
N ARG A 130 6.72 13.48 0.60
CA ARG A 130 6.19 13.31 -0.75
C ARG A 130 6.39 11.88 -1.25
N THR A 131 5.46 11.42 -2.08
CA THR A 131 5.52 10.13 -2.78
C THR A 131 6.00 10.38 -4.20
N SER A 132 7.31 10.48 -4.37
CA SER A 132 7.94 10.93 -5.62
C SER A 132 9.41 10.53 -5.69
N PRO A 133 10.00 10.36 -6.89
CA PRO A 133 11.43 10.18 -7.03
C PRO A 133 12.27 11.38 -6.58
N VAL A 134 11.65 12.56 -6.44
CA VAL A 134 12.31 13.81 -6.03
C VAL A 134 11.54 14.52 -4.92
N SER A 135 12.25 15.26 -4.07
CA SER A 135 11.67 15.90 -2.89
C SER A 135 10.85 17.18 -3.19
N TRP A 136 10.97 17.75 -4.39
CA TRP A 136 10.34 19.04 -4.74
C TRP A 136 9.03 18.92 -5.53
N ILE A 137 8.78 17.83 -6.25
CA ILE A 137 7.57 17.60 -7.05
C ILE A 137 6.85 16.33 -6.61
N GLY A 138 5.57 16.20 -6.97
CA GLY A 138 4.74 15.03 -6.68
C GLY A 138 3.83 15.21 -5.45
N PRO A 139 2.95 14.24 -5.18
CA PRO A 139 1.96 14.31 -4.11
C PRO A 139 2.63 14.56 -2.75
N LYS A 140 2.10 15.52 -2.00
CA LYS A 140 2.60 15.88 -0.66
C LYS A 140 1.66 15.30 0.39
N ARG A 141 2.23 14.67 1.41
CA ARG A 141 1.50 14.22 2.59
C ARG A 141 0.77 15.40 3.25
N PHE A 142 -0.52 15.24 3.52
CA PHE A 142 -1.31 16.22 4.28
C PHE A 142 -1.49 15.83 5.76
N SER A 143 -1.37 14.54 6.09
CA SER A 143 -1.25 14.11 7.49
C SER A 143 0.19 14.23 8.00
N SER A 144 0.35 14.26 9.33
CA SER A 144 1.65 14.33 9.98
C SER A 144 1.72 13.27 11.08
N PRO A 145 2.29 12.08 10.81
CA PRO A 145 2.53 11.08 11.85
C PRO A 145 3.29 11.69 13.04
N THR A 146 2.89 11.33 14.26
CA THR A 146 3.49 11.85 15.51
C THR A 146 4.84 11.22 15.83
N VAL A 147 5.24 10.20 15.09
CA VAL A 147 6.43 9.38 15.33
C VAL A 147 7.42 9.47 14.17
N LYS A 148 8.71 9.49 14.50
CA LYS A 148 9.82 9.35 13.54
C LYS A 148 10.20 7.88 13.41
N ILE A 149 10.82 7.50 12.28
CA ILE A 149 11.34 6.14 12.07
C ILE A 149 12.30 5.71 13.21
N SER A 150 13.08 6.64 13.78
CA SER A 150 13.97 6.34 14.90
C SER A 150 13.24 5.83 16.15
N GLU A 151 11.99 6.24 16.33
CA GLU A 151 11.14 5.93 17.49
C GLU A 151 10.28 4.67 17.26
N LEU A 152 10.28 4.10 16.04
CA LEU A 152 9.68 2.79 15.81
C LEU A 152 10.47 1.69 16.54
N PRO A 153 9.78 0.63 17.00
CA PRO A 153 10.45 -0.54 17.57
C PRO A 153 11.34 -1.22 16.53
N LYS A 154 12.08 -2.25 16.97
CA LYS A 154 12.74 -3.17 16.03
C LYS A 154 11.66 -3.74 15.09
N ILE A 155 11.97 -3.87 13.81
CA ILE A 155 11.05 -4.44 12.82
C ILE A 155 11.53 -5.85 12.51
N ASP A 156 10.73 -6.85 12.88
CA ASP A 156 11.07 -8.24 12.60
C ASP A 156 10.82 -8.55 11.12
N ILE A 157 9.68 -8.07 10.60
CA ILE A 157 9.28 -8.26 9.21
C ILE A 157 8.80 -6.93 8.64
N LEU A 158 9.34 -6.53 7.49
CA LEU A 158 8.82 -5.44 6.68
C LEU A 158 8.26 -6.01 5.39
N ILE A 159 6.97 -5.78 5.14
CA ILE A 159 6.25 -6.29 3.98
C ILE A 159 6.00 -5.14 3.01
N LEU A 160 6.29 -5.38 1.72
CA LEU A 160 5.95 -4.48 0.63
C LEU A 160 4.89 -5.10 -0.27
N THR A 161 3.86 -4.35 -0.64
CA THR A 161 2.80 -4.83 -1.54
C THR A 161 3.18 -4.70 -3.00
N HIS A 162 3.79 -3.57 -3.38
CA HIS A 162 4.21 -3.29 -4.74
C HIS A 162 5.21 -2.12 -4.77
N ASP A 163 5.63 -1.69 -5.96
CA ASP A 163 6.73 -0.75 -6.13
C ASP A 163 6.31 0.72 -6.32
N HIS A 164 5.06 1.13 -6.12
CA HIS A 164 4.71 2.54 -6.26
C HIS A 164 5.32 3.41 -5.16
N TYR A 165 5.45 4.72 -5.41
CA TYR A 165 6.17 5.64 -4.52
C TYR A 165 5.46 5.87 -3.17
N ASP A 166 4.17 5.60 -3.10
CA ASP A 166 3.32 5.69 -1.92
C ASP A 166 3.22 4.39 -1.12
N HIS A 167 3.90 3.33 -1.57
CA HIS A 167 4.06 2.05 -0.85
C HIS A 167 5.53 1.71 -0.60
N LEU A 168 6.40 2.11 -1.52
CA LEU A 168 7.83 1.88 -1.49
C LEU A 168 8.60 3.21 -1.50
N ASP A 169 8.89 3.72 -0.31
CA ASP A 169 9.63 4.96 -0.11
C ASP A 169 11.12 4.72 0.16
N TYR A 170 11.98 5.19 -0.75
CA TYR A 170 13.44 5.03 -0.66
C TYR A 170 14.01 5.52 0.66
N GLU A 171 13.61 6.71 1.11
CA GLU A 171 14.15 7.31 2.34
C GLU A 171 13.73 6.52 3.59
N SER A 172 12.49 6.04 3.62
CA SER A 172 11.99 5.19 4.70
C SER A 172 12.73 3.86 4.74
N ILE A 173 12.88 3.17 3.61
CA ILE A 173 13.60 1.89 3.53
C ILE A 173 15.06 2.04 3.96
N LYS A 174 15.75 3.11 3.53
CA LYS A 174 17.14 3.37 3.96
C LYS A 174 17.27 3.56 5.46
N LYS A 175 16.34 4.29 6.09
CA LYS A 175 16.33 4.53 7.54
C LYS A 175 15.90 3.29 8.34
N LEU A 176 15.05 2.45 7.78
CA LEU A 176 14.57 1.22 8.40
C LEU A 176 15.54 0.04 8.26
N SER A 177 16.43 0.05 7.26
CA SER A 177 17.36 -1.05 6.94
C SER A 177 18.10 -1.66 8.15
N SER A 178 18.57 -0.81 9.09
CA SER A 178 19.27 -1.27 10.29
C SER A 178 18.34 -1.80 11.39
N LYS A 179 17.07 -1.38 11.41
CA LYS A 179 16.03 -1.83 12.35
C LYS A 179 15.28 -3.06 11.86
N THR A 180 15.31 -3.35 10.55
CA THR A 180 14.58 -4.45 9.92
C THR A 180 15.39 -5.73 9.88
N THR A 181 14.79 -6.84 10.34
CA THR A 181 15.39 -8.17 10.28
C THR A 181 15.19 -8.81 8.92
N ARG A 182 13.96 -8.81 8.39
CA ARG A 182 13.63 -9.37 7.07
C ARG A 182 12.69 -8.46 6.27
N PHE A 183 12.90 -8.42 4.97
CA PHE A 183 12.04 -7.79 3.97
C PHE A 183 11.33 -8.89 3.19
N ILE A 184 10.00 -8.83 3.12
CA ILE A 184 9.19 -9.70 2.26
C ILE A 184 8.60 -8.84 1.16
N VAL A 185 8.87 -9.20 -0.08
CA VAL A 185 8.57 -8.36 -1.23
C VAL A 185 8.04 -9.17 -2.42
N PRO A 186 7.31 -8.57 -3.36
CA PRO A 186 6.96 -9.23 -4.61
C PRO A 186 8.19 -9.46 -5.49
N LEU A 187 8.09 -10.43 -6.40
CA LEU A 187 9.11 -10.63 -7.44
C LEU A 187 9.43 -9.31 -8.18
N GLY A 188 10.71 -9.01 -8.36
CA GLY A 188 11.19 -7.80 -9.02
C GLY A 188 11.44 -6.63 -8.06
N VAL A 189 10.71 -6.52 -6.96
CA VAL A 189 10.88 -5.42 -6.00
C VAL A 189 12.22 -5.52 -5.26
N GLU A 190 12.75 -6.72 -5.08
CA GLU A 190 14.09 -6.93 -4.52
C GLU A 190 15.19 -6.21 -5.31
N ALA A 191 15.00 -5.99 -6.62
CA ALA A 191 15.98 -5.28 -7.44
C ALA A 191 16.16 -3.82 -6.98
N HIS A 192 15.09 -3.18 -6.49
CA HIS A 192 15.16 -1.86 -5.89
C HIS A 192 15.94 -1.89 -4.57
N LEU A 193 15.62 -2.84 -3.68
CA LEU A 193 16.29 -2.98 -2.38
C LEU A 193 17.79 -3.31 -2.54
N LYS A 194 18.15 -4.21 -3.46
CA LYS A 194 19.55 -4.53 -3.80
C LYS A 194 20.28 -3.30 -4.34
N LYS A 195 19.64 -2.50 -5.21
CA LYS A 195 20.20 -1.23 -5.70
C LYS A 195 20.46 -0.25 -4.55
N TRP A 196 19.61 -0.24 -3.53
CA TRP A 196 19.72 0.59 -2.33
C TRP A 196 20.65 0.04 -1.25
N LYS A 197 21.33 -1.07 -1.54
CA LYS A 197 22.31 -1.75 -0.68
C LYS A 197 21.66 -2.34 0.59
N ILE A 198 20.42 -2.80 0.48
CA ILE A 198 19.86 -3.72 1.47
C ILE A 198 20.53 -5.08 1.28
N PRO A 199 21.05 -5.72 2.35
CA PRO A 199 21.70 -7.02 2.24
C PRO A 199 20.73 -8.07 1.69
N GLU A 200 21.20 -8.88 0.75
CA GLU A 200 20.35 -9.84 0.01
C GLU A 200 19.79 -10.93 0.93
N GLU A 201 20.54 -11.34 1.94
CA GLU A 201 20.13 -12.30 2.96
C GLU A 201 18.95 -11.84 3.82
N LYS A 202 18.66 -10.52 3.83
CA LYS A 202 17.48 -9.97 4.49
C LYS A 202 16.26 -9.96 3.57
N ILE A 203 16.39 -10.19 2.26
CA ILE A 203 15.31 -10.01 1.29
C ILE A 203 14.75 -11.38 0.88
N THR A 204 13.44 -11.53 0.98
CA THR A 204 12.70 -12.68 0.47
C THR A 204 11.69 -12.18 -0.54
N ASN A 205 11.90 -12.50 -1.81
CA ASN A 205 10.96 -12.17 -2.89
C ASN A 205 10.02 -13.34 -3.14
N MET A 206 8.73 -13.07 -3.34
CA MET A 206 7.69 -14.09 -3.43
C MET A 206 6.74 -13.84 -4.60
N ALA A 207 6.37 -14.91 -5.29
CA ALA A 207 5.34 -14.97 -6.33
C ALA A 207 3.96 -15.18 -5.71
N TRP A 208 2.87 -14.96 -6.44
CA TRP A 208 1.53 -15.32 -5.94
C TRP A 208 1.47 -16.78 -5.53
N TRP A 209 0.79 -17.02 -4.41
CA TRP A 209 0.53 -18.32 -3.77
C TRP A 209 1.72 -19.01 -3.11
N GLU A 210 2.90 -18.42 -3.14
CA GLU A 210 4.04 -18.87 -2.35
C GLU A 210 3.85 -18.51 -0.87
N GLU A 211 4.39 -19.36 0.00
CA GLU A 211 4.29 -19.22 1.45
C GLU A 211 5.68 -19.40 2.05
N ILE A 212 5.96 -18.60 3.09
CA ILE A 212 7.09 -18.83 3.98
C ILE A 212 6.59 -18.92 5.42
N ASN A 213 7.28 -19.71 6.24
CA ASN A 213 7.03 -19.74 7.68
C ASN A 213 8.22 -19.12 8.43
N ILE A 214 7.92 -18.17 9.33
CA ILE A 214 8.90 -17.51 10.19
C ILE A 214 8.50 -17.78 11.63
N ASN A 215 9.18 -18.73 12.28
CA ASN A 215 8.97 -19.08 13.69
C ASN A 215 7.51 -19.38 14.06
N GLY A 216 6.72 -20.00 13.17
CA GLY A 216 5.30 -20.30 13.40
C GLY A 216 4.35 -19.38 12.64
N LEU A 217 4.78 -18.17 12.25
CA LEU A 217 3.98 -17.26 11.43
C LEU A 217 4.10 -17.64 9.95
N ALA A 218 3.02 -18.15 9.36
CA ALA A 218 2.90 -18.33 7.93
C ALA A 218 2.58 -16.99 7.25
N ILE A 219 3.29 -16.69 6.17
CA ILE A 219 3.13 -15.47 5.37
C ILE A 219 3.00 -15.90 3.92
N THR A 220 1.84 -15.64 3.34
CA THR A 220 1.49 -16.07 2.00
C THR A 220 1.18 -14.87 1.14
N THR A 221 1.87 -14.76 0.02
CA THR A 221 1.55 -13.79 -1.02
C THR A 221 0.33 -14.28 -1.78
N THR A 222 -0.65 -13.42 -1.96
CA THR A 222 -1.88 -13.70 -2.69
C THR A 222 -2.03 -12.75 -3.88
N PRO A 223 -2.84 -13.11 -4.90
CA PRO A 223 -3.06 -12.23 -6.02
C PRO A 223 -3.68 -10.90 -5.62
N ALA A 224 -3.26 -9.86 -6.29
CA ALA A 224 -3.90 -8.55 -6.28
C ALA A 224 -4.07 -8.08 -7.73
N GLN A 225 -5.01 -7.18 -7.94
CA GLN A 225 -5.34 -6.62 -9.24
C GLN A 225 -4.86 -5.18 -9.32
N HIS A 226 -3.64 -5.00 -9.79
CA HIS A 226 -2.97 -3.71 -9.79
C HIS A 226 -1.94 -3.62 -10.92
N PHE A 227 -0.97 -2.73 -10.81
CA PHE A 227 0.16 -2.60 -11.73
C PHE A 227 1.42 -2.16 -10.98
N SER A 228 2.53 -2.02 -11.68
CA SER A 228 3.77 -1.51 -11.07
C SER A 228 4.52 -0.56 -12.00
N GLY A 229 5.41 0.24 -11.42
CA GLY A 229 6.32 1.10 -12.16
C GLY A 229 6.76 2.33 -11.38
N ARG A 230 8.07 2.60 -11.43
CA ARG A 230 8.70 3.77 -10.79
C ARG A 230 9.21 4.81 -11.79
N TRP A 231 9.11 4.55 -13.09
CA TRP A 231 9.54 5.46 -14.14
C TRP A 231 8.72 5.26 -15.42
N ILE A 232 8.81 6.24 -16.33
CA ILE A 232 8.10 6.25 -17.63
C ILE A 232 8.40 4.97 -18.45
N THR A 233 9.54 4.34 -18.25
CA THR A 233 9.90 3.06 -18.87
C THR A 233 10.00 1.95 -17.84
N GLY A 234 9.50 0.76 -18.18
CA GLY A 234 9.58 -0.43 -17.32
C GLY A 234 8.38 -0.69 -16.43
N GLY A 235 7.19 -0.18 -16.78
CA GLY A 235 5.95 -0.56 -16.11
C GLY A 235 5.72 -2.08 -16.16
N ASN A 236 5.20 -2.63 -15.06
CA ASN A 236 4.94 -4.04 -14.82
C ASN A 236 6.17 -4.95 -14.82
N ALA A 237 7.38 -4.42 -14.64
CA ALA A 237 8.59 -5.24 -14.51
C ALA A 237 8.73 -5.90 -13.12
N THR A 238 7.93 -5.48 -12.14
CA THR A 238 7.84 -6.03 -10.79
C THR A 238 6.40 -6.49 -10.52
N LEU A 239 6.23 -7.48 -9.66
CA LEU A 239 4.93 -8.00 -9.25
C LEU A 239 4.29 -7.08 -8.18
N TRP A 240 2.98 -7.21 -8.00
CA TRP A 240 2.18 -6.62 -6.94
C TRP A 240 1.43 -7.74 -6.20
N ASN A 241 1.34 -7.66 -4.88
CA ASN A 241 0.78 -8.71 -4.04
C ASN A 241 -0.25 -8.13 -3.06
N SER A 242 -1.20 -8.98 -2.68
CA SER A 242 -1.86 -8.94 -1.38
C SER A 242 -1.22 -9.99 -0.46
N TYR A 243 -1.55 -10.00 0.83
CA TYR A 243 -0.94 -10.92 1.80
C TYR A 243 -1.97 -11.54 2.74
N VAL A 244 -1.78 -12.83 3.04
CA VAL A 244 -2.38 -13.51 4.20
C VAL A 244 -1.28 -13.85 5.19
N LEU A 245 -1.44 -13.43 6.44
CA LEU A 245 -0.56 -13.81 7.55
C LEU A 245 -1.36 -14.65 8.54
N LYS A 246 -0.79 -15.77 8.98
CA LYS A 246 -1.47 -16.73 9.85
C LYS A 246 -0.54 -17.29 10.93
N ASP A 247 -0.95 -17.17 12.18
CA ASP A 247 -0.35 -17.88 13.31
C ASP A 247 -1.35 -18.89 13.90
N GLU A 248 -1.04 -19.51 15.04
CA GLU A 248 -1.93 -20.45 15.71
C GLU A 248 -3.23 -19.84 16.28
N PHE A 249 -3.30 -18.51 16.41
CA PHE A 249 -4.41 -17.78 17.02
C PHE A 249 -5.27 -17.03 16.00
N ARG A 250 -4.65 -16.51 14.95
CA ARG A 250 -5.28 -15.51 14.07
C ARG A 250 -4.83 -15.60 12.62
N GLN A 251 -5.67 -15.08 11.74
CA GLN A 251 -5.43 -14.93 10.32
C GLN A 251 -5.80 -13.52 9.87
N ILE A 252 -4.87 -12.81 9.24
CA ILE A 252 -5.09 -11.44 8.74
C ILE A 252 -4.86 -11.36 7.24
N PHE A 253 -5.56 -10.44 6.60
CA PHE A 253 -5.42 -10.11 5.19
C PHE A 253 -5.04 -8.64 5.02
N GLU A 254 -4.12 -8.36 4.10
CA GLU A 254 -3.77 -7.02 3.63
C GLU A 254 -3.87 -6.99 2.10
N SER A 255 -4.64 -6.03 1.57
CA SER A 255 -5.07 -6.05 0.18
C SER A 255 -4.03 -5.54 -0.83
N GLY A 256 -3.00 -4.80 -0.41
CA GLY A 256 -2.34 -3.85 -1.28
C GLY A 256 -3.35 -2.89 -1.92
N ASP A 257 -3.07 -2.44 -3.14
CA ASP A 257 -3.96 -1.54 -3.90
C ASP A 257 -4.84 -2.33 -4.88
N SER A 258 -5.37 -3.47 -4.45
CA SER A 258 -6.13 -4.35 -5.35
C SER A 258 -7.44 -3.68 -5.83
N GLY A 259 -7.75 -3.83 -7.10
CA GLY A 259 -9.11 -3.62 -7.63
C GLY A 259 -10.03 -4.82 -7.38
N PHE A 260 -11.33 -4.60 -7.53
CA PHE A 260 -12.34 -5.63 -7.28
C PHE A 260 -12.25 -6.79 -8.28
N GLY A 261 -12.26 -8.03 -7.79
CA GLY A 261 -12.22 -9.21 -8.65
C GLY A 261 -12.43 -10.55 -7.92
N LYS A 262 -12.51 -11.63 -8.70
CA LYS A 262 -12.76 -12.99 -8.18
C LYS A 262 -11.65 -13.56 -7.31
N HIS A 263 -10.47 -12.94 -7.33
CA HIS A 263 -9.34 -13.40 -6.52
C HIS A 263 -9.67 -13.33 -5.02
N PHE A 264 -10.54 -12.42 -4.56
CA PHE A 264 -10.99 -12.40 -3.16
C PHE A 264 -11.79 -13.67 -2.77
N GLU A 265 -12.63 -14.19 -3.67
CA GLU A 265 -13.33 -15.46 -3.47
C GLU A 265 -12.35 -16.64 -3.47
N GLU A 266 -11.33 -16.62 -4.34
CA GLU A 266 -10.28 -17.64 -4.37
C GLU A 266 -9.43 -17.64 -3.09
N ILE A 267 -9.10 -16.44 -2.58
CA ILE A 267 -8.37 -16.26 -1.32
C ILE A 267 -9.22 -16.80 -0.16
N HIS A 268 -10.49 -16.41 -0.04
CA HIS A 268 -11.39 -16.94 0.99
C HIS A 268 -11.55 -18.46 0.87
N GLY A 269 -11.73 -18.99 -0.34
CA GLY A 269 -11.85 -20.43 -0.57
C GLY A 269 -10.61 -21.22 -0.13
N ARG A 270 -9.42 -20.61 -0.14
CA ARG A 270 -8.16 -21.24 0.29
C ARG A 270 -7.90 -21.09 1.79
N PHE A 271 -8.20 -19.93 2.37
CA PHE A 271 -7.78 -19.59 3.73
C PHE A 271 -8.93 -19.56 4.76
N GLY A 272 -10.17 -19.45 4.31
CA GLY A 272 -11.34 -19.20 5.14
C GLY A 272 -11.41 -17.76 5.64
N ASP A 273 -12.18 -17.57 6.72
CA ASP A 273 -12.46 -16.26 7.32
C ASP A 273 -11.21 -15.56 7.85
N MET A 274 -11.21 -14.23 7.79
CA MET A 274 -10.12 -13.38 8.29
C MET A 274 -10.49 -12.76 9.63
N ASP A 275 -9.61 -12.82 10.63
CA ASP A 275 -9.79 -12.10 11.89
C ASP A 275 -9.66 -10.58 11.69
N LEU A 276 -8.81 -10.16 10.76
CA LEU A 276 -8.66 -8.77 10.33
C LEU A 276 -8.47 -8.72 8.82
N ALA A 277 -9.22 -7.85 8.13
CA ALA A 277 -8.98 -7.50 6.73
C ALA A 277 -8.68 -6.00 6.62
N LEU A 278 -7.49 -5.69 6.13
CA LEU A 278 -7.01 -4.34 5.80
C LEU A 278 -7.28 -4.10 4.33
N MET A 279 -8.23 -3.21 4.05
CA MET A 279 -8.78 -3.02 2.71
C MET A 279 -8.41 -1.67 2.13
N GLU A 280 -7.77 -1.68 0.97
CA GLU A 280 -7.68 -0.54 0.07
C GLU A 280 -9.06 0.10 -0.06
N CYS A 281 -9.12 1.39 0.17
CA CYS A 281 -10.33 2.18 0.18
C CYS A 281 -10.09 3.59 -0.40
N GLY A 282 -8.86 3.89 -0.82
CA GLY A 282 -8.44 5.19 -1.28
C GLY A 282 -8.45 5.32 -2.79
N GLN A 283 -8.18 6.54 -3.26
CA GLN A 283 -7.63 6.85 -4.59
C GLN A 283 -8.33 6.24 -5.84
N TYR A 284 -9.55 5.75 -5.70
CA TYR A 284 -10.36 5.23 -6.80
C TYR A 284 -10.67 6.32 -7.83
N ASN A 285 -10.87 5.89 -9.08
CA ASN A 285 -11.37 6.75 -10.14
C ASN A 285 -11.97 5.91 -11.27
N VAL A 286 -12.95 6.49 -11.96
CA VAL A 286 -13.53 5.86 -13.16
C VAL A 286 -12.56 5.72 -14.33
N ARG A 287 -11.38 6.36 -14.28
CA ARG A 287 -10.27 6.13 -15.24
C ARG A 287 -9.52 4.83 -15.03
N TRP A 288 -9.54 4.29 -13.82
CA TRP A 288 -8.82 3.07 -13.45
C TRP A 288 -9.68 2.17 -12.55
N PRO A 289 -10.93 1.89 -12.96
CA PRO A 289 -11.91 1.25 -12.10
C PRO A 289 -11.61 -0.24 -11.83
N THR A 290 -10.60 -0.80 -12.50
CA THR A 290 -10.19 -2.21 -12.36
C THR A 290 -8.87 -2.36 -11.60
N ILE A 291 -8.31 -1.31 -11.00
CA ILE A 291 -7.04 -1.43 -10.26
C ILE A 291 -7.04 -0.68 -8.93
N HIS A 292 -8.15 -0.04 -8.58
CA HIS A 292 -8.43 0.50 -7.25
C HIS A 292 -9.92 0.31 -7.01
N SER A 293 -10.27 -0.45 -5.98
CA SER A 293 -11.66 -0.70 -5.63
C SER A 293 -12.35 0.59 -5.21
N PHE A 294 -13.59 0.76 -5.66
CA PHE A 294 -14.46 1.78 -5.06
C PHE A 294 -14.78 1.40 -3.61
N PRO A 295 -15.10 2.36 -2.73
CA PRO A 295 -15.29 2.06 -1.31
C PRO A 295 -16.41 1.05 -1.02
N GLU A 296 -17.46 0.99 -1.87
CA GLU A 296 -18.49 -0.04 -1.80
C GLU A 296 -17.94 -1.43 -2.13
N GLU A 297 -17.03 -1.51 -3.11
CA GLU A 297 -16.36 -2.74 -3.52
C GLU A 297 -15.41 -3.21 -2.42
N SER A 298 -14.59 -2.30 -1.87
CA SER A 298 -13.70 -2.59 -0.73
C SER A 298 -14.43 -3.17 0.48
N ALA A 299 -15.62 -2.66 0.79
CA ALA A 299 -16.46 -3.21 1.86
C ALA A 299 -17.02 -4.59 1.48
N GLN A 300 -17.43 -4.78 0.23
CA GLN A 300 -17.90 -6.08 -0.27
C GLN A 300 -16.79 -7.14 -0.26
N GLU A 301 -15.56 -6.76 -0.58
CA GLU A 301 -14.38 -7.63 -0.53
C GLU A 301 -14.11 -8.11 0.89
N ALA A 302 -14.17 -7.22 1.89
CA ALA A 302 -14.07 -7.62 3.30
C ALA A 302 -15.15 -8.64 3.69
N ALA A 303 -16.38 -8.48 3.19
CA ALA A 303 -17.45 -9.45 3.41
C ALA A 303 -17.19 -10.78 2.69
N ILE A 304 -16.68 -10.76 1.45
CA ILE A 304 -16.28 -11.97 0.71
C ILE A 304 -15.18 -12.73 1.46
N LEU A 305 -14.23 -12.02 2.05
CA LEU A 305 -13.15 -12.57 2.87
C LEU A 305 -13.60 -13.07 4.25
N GLY A 306 -14.89 -12.98 4.58
CA GLY A 306 -15.39 -13.37 5.90
C GLY A 306 -14.75 -12.58 7.05
N ALA A 307 -14.44 -11.30 6.84
CA ALA A 307 -13.70 -10.50 7.80
C ALA A 307 -14.48 -10.28 9.11
N LYS A 308 -13.91 -10.69 10.24
CA LYS A 308 -14.43 -10.40 11.59
C LYS A 308 -14.19 -8.97 12.01
N ILE A 309 -13.09 -8.37 11.55
CA ILE A 309 -12.77 -6.95 11.68
C ILE A 309 -12.34 -6.45 10.30
N ALA A 310 -12.94 -5.36 9.84
CA ALA A 310 -12.55 -4.70 8.60
C ALA A 310 -11.99 -3.30 8.89
N MET A 311 -10.87 -2.94 8.27
CA MET A 311 -10.30 -1.61 8.39
C MET A 311 -9.95 -1.04 7.01
N PRO A 312 -10.55 0.08 6.59
CA PRO A 312 -10.17 0.75 5.35
C PRO A 312 -8.84 1.51 5.51
N ILE A 313 -7.94 1.33 4.53
CA ILE A 313 -6.59 1.92 4.46
C ILE A 313 -6.46 2.76 3.17
N HIS A 314 -5.24 3.22 2.82
CA HIS A 314 -4.93 4.03 1.62
C HIS A 314 -5.55 5.44 1.54
N TRP A 315 -6.11 5.90 2.66
CA TRP A 315 -6.66 7.25 2.81
C TRP A 315 -5.96 8.02 3.93
N GLY A 316 -6.34 9.28 4.14
CA GLY A 316 -5.86 10.07 5.27
C GLY A 316 -4.37 10.47 5.21
N ALA A 317 -3.75 10.47 4.04
CA ALA A 317 -2.34 10.87 3.90
C ALA A 317 -1.99 11.62 2.62
N PHE A 318 -2.37 11.11 1.46
CA PHE A 318 -1.98 11.65 0.15
C PHE A 318 -3.20 11.93 -0.74
N VAL A 319 -3.00 12.82 -1.71
CA VAL A 319 -3.96 13.08 -2.79
C VAL A 319 -3.38 12.52 -4.07
N LEU A 320 -3.91 11.37 -4.48
CA LEU A 320 -3.51 10.61 -5.67
C LEU A 320 -4.68 10.43 -6.65
N SER A 321 -5.91 10.77 -6.25
CA SER A 321 -7.10 10.86 -7.08
C SER A 321 -7.89 12.16 -6.81
N THR A 322 -9.02 12.32 -7.49
CA THR A 322 -9.87 13.52 -7.50
C THR A 322 -11.16 13.36 -6.66
N ASN A 323 -11.23 12.32 -5.83
CA ASN A 323 -12.26 12.19 -4.80
C ASN A 323 -11.98 13.13 -3.63
N ALA A 324 -13.02 13.47 -2.87
CA ALA A 324 -12.81 14.20 -1.63
C ALA A 324 -12.07 13.32 -0.62
N TRP A 325 -11.27 13.96 0.25
CA TRP A 325 -10.38 13.23 1.17
C TRP A 325 -11.12 12.31 2.15
N ASP A 326 -12.38 12.64 2.47
CA ASP A 326 -13.29 11.92 3.36
C ASP A 326 -14.30 11.02 2.60
N ASP A 327 -14.36 11.09 1.27
CA ASP A 327 -15.38 10.38 0.48
C ASP A 327 -15.25 8.86 0.61
N SER A 328 -14.01 8.38 0.64
CA SER A 328 -13.69 6.95 0.82
C SER A 328 -14.30 6.38 2.09
N ILE A 329 -13.97 6.99 3.23
CA ILE A 329 -14.39 6.49 4.53
C ILE A 329 -15.91 6.60 4.72
N LEU A 330 -16.53 7.65 4.18
CA LEU A 330 -17.99 7.84 4.25
C LEU A 330 -18.72 6.74 3.48
N ARG A 331 -18.25 6.40 2.28
CA ARG A 331 -18.87 5.39 1.41
C ARG A 331 -18.61 3.99 1.91
N PHE A 332 -17.37 3.67 2.29
CA PHE A 332 -17.03 2.38 2.90
C PHE A 332 -17.87 2.11 4.14
N LYS A 333 -17.96 3.08 5.06
CA LYS A 333 -18.75 2.94 6.29
C LYS A 333 -20.23 2.68 6.01
N LYS A 334 -20.80 3.36 5.01
CA LYS A 334 -22.19 3.16 4.62
C LYS A 334 -22.42 1.70 4.21
N THR A 335 -21.60 1.18 3.30
CA THR A 335 -21.70 -0.20 2.82
C THR A 335 -21.36 -1.21 3.90
N ALA A 336 -20.34 -0.96 4.73
CA ALA A 336 -20.00 -1.80 5.87
C ALA A 336 -21.18 -1.96 6.84
N LYS A 337 -21.95 -0.89 7.09
CA LYS A 337 -23.19 -0.98 7.87
C LYS A 337 -24.26 -1.83 7.19
N GLU A 338 -24.44 -1.68 5.87
CA GLU A 338 -25.42 -2.48 5.10
C GLU A 338 -25.06 -3.98 5.09
N LEU A 339 -23.77 -4.30 5.12
CA LEU A 339 -23.23 -5.67 5.16
C LEU A 339 -23.05 -6.23 6.58
N ASN A 340 -23.38 -5.45 7.63
CA ASN A 340 -23.12 -5.80 9.03
C ASN A 340 -21.65 -6.10 9.35
N LEU A 341 -20.71 -5.43 8.66
CA LEU A 341 -19.28 -5.57 8.93
C LEU A 341 -18.90 -4.81 10.20
N ASN A 342 -18.09 -5.48 11.02
CA ASN A 342 -17.46 -4.85 12.18
C ASN A 342 -16.24 -4.04 11.73
N MET A 343 -16.49 -2.76 11.44
CA MET A 343 -15.47 -1.84 10.97
C MET A 343 -14.77 -1.11 12.14
N ILE A 344 -13.45 -0.96 12.05
CA ILE A 344 -12.66 -0.08 12.93
C ILE A 344 -12.04 1.09 12.15
N THR A 345 -11.84 2.20 12.85
CA THR A 345 -11.27 3.46 12.38
C THR A 345 -10.46 4.13 13.48
N PRO A 346 -9.33 3.53 13.91
CA PRO A 346 -8.43 4.18 14.87
C PRO A 346 -7.98 5.55 14.35
N TYR A 347 -7.64 6.45 15.28
CA TYR A 347 -7.00 7.70 14.93
C TYR A 347 -5.62 7.43 14.29
N LEU A 348 -5.10 8.39 13.52
CA LEU A 348 -3.73 8.31 13.04
C LEU A 348 -2.76 8.21 14.23
N CYS A 349 -1.84 7.27 14.14
CA CYS A 349 -0.85 6.91 15.16
C CYS A 349 -1.43 6.38 16.48
N GLU A 350 -2.72 6.04 16.53
CA GLU A 350 -3.31 5.30 17.65
C GLU A 350 -2.98 3.81 17.52
N THR A 351 -2.55 3.21 18.63
CA THR A 351 -2.39 1.76 18.75
C THR A 351 -3.71 1.16 19.18
N ALA A 352 -4.35 0.43 18.28
CA ALA A 352 -5.60 -0.28 18.50
C ALA A 352 -5.34 -1.68 19.05
N ASP A 353 -5.92 -2.01 20.20
CA ASP A 353 -6.02 -3.39 20.71
C ASP A 353 -7.18 -4.09 19.99
N LEU A 354 -6.83 -5.03 19.11
CA LEU A 354 -7.80 -5.73 18.27
C LEU A 354 -8.60 -6.80 19.02
N ALA A 355 -8.28 -7.07 20.29
CA ALA A 355 -9.17 -7.82 21.18
C ALA A 355 -10.40 -6.99 21.61
N LYS A 356 -10.37 -5.66 21.43
CA LYS A 356 -11.46 -4.72 21.77
C LYS A 356 -11.76 -3.78 20.60
N PRO A 357 -12.17 -4.31 19.44
CA PRO A 357 -12.38 -3.50 18.22
C PRO A 357 -13.47 -2.43 18.41
N GLU A 358 -14.42 -2.64 19.34
CA GLU A 358 -15.48 -1.69 19.66
C GLU A 358 -14.96 -0.32 20.15
N ASP A 359 -13.77 -0.29 20.77
CA ASP A 359 -13.17 0.95 21.28
C ASP A 359 -12.64 1.86 20.15
N TYR A 360 -12.54 1.34 18.92
CA TYR A 360 -11.89 2.00 17.79
C TYR A 360 -12.85 2.32 16.65
N LYS A 361 -14.09 2.71 16.95
CA LYS A 361 -15.14 3.05 15.95
C LYS A 361 -15.36 4.56 15.76
N ALA A 362 -14.38 5.37 16.16
CA ALA A 362 -14.51 6.82 16.17
C ALA A 362 -14.59 7.41 14.74
N GLU A 363 -15.61 8.25 14.51
CA GLU A 363 -15.79 8.97 13.24
C GLU A 363 -15.06 10.31 13.22
N TRP A 364 -13.75 10.27 13.42
CA TRP A 364 -12.94 11.46 13.65
C TRP A 364 -12.88 12.44 12.48
N TRP A 365 -13.24 12.00 11.26
CA TRP A 365 -13.28 12.85 10.06
C TRP A 365 -14.44 13.84 10.03
N LYS A 366 -15.47 13.67 10.88
CA LYS A 366 -16.65 14.55 10.92
C LYS A 366 -16.35 16.00 11.35
N TRP A 367 -15.16 16.26 11.86
CA TRP A 367 -14.82 17.50 12.55
C TRP A 367 -13.72 18.32 11.85
N LEU A 368 -13.47 18.07 10.55
CA LEU A 368 -12.23 18.49 9.86
C LEU A 368 -12.35 19.25 8.55
#